data_AF-A0ABD3FP59-F1
#
_entry.id   AF-A0ABD3FP59-F1
#
_cell.length_a   1.000
_cell.length_b   1.000
_cell.length_c   1.000
_cell.angle_alpha   90.00
_cell.angle_beta   90.00
_cell.angle_gamma   90.00
#
_symmetry.space_group_name_H-M   'P 1'
#
loop_
_entity.id
_entity.type
_entity.pdbx_description
1 polymer ?
#
loop_
_entity_poly.entity_id
_entity_poly.type
_entity_poly.pdbx_seq_one_letter_code
_entity_poly.pdbx_strand_id
1 'polypeptide(L)'
;MEVEQTEGLESNAGHRDSMALLCEASKVKIPFNPSAGEVHRRERGAPWRIEAEEQVATLNAQAKEDQGEKRRWGLAKQVQDGLMHNFNVNYGVAELSTLIKEGMTLKSDPPARELSPHEVGQIQFLAAAEKYDLKQIVLLLDKFPKGRVGGKRK
;
A
#
# COMPACT_ATOMS: atom_id res chain seq x y z
N MET A 1 34.49 71.34 62.29
CA MET A 1 35.02 72.01 61.08
C MET A 1 35.62 70.90 60.25
N GLU A 2 34.89 70.39 59.24
CA GLU A 2 34.90 70.91 57.86
C GLU A 2 36.33 70.77 57.27
N VAL A 3 36.60 70.13 56.13
CA VAL A 3 35.88 70.04 54.85
C VAL A 3 36.32 68.76 54.11
N GLU A 4 35.42 68.29 53.25
CA GLU A 4 35.53 67.30 52.17
C GLU A 4 36.81 67.38 51.29
N GLN A 5 37.20 66.27 50.65
CA GLN A 5 37.08 66.13 49.18
C GLN A 5 37.49 64.73 48.68
N THR A 6 36.59 64.17 47.90
CA THR A 6 36.71 63.04 46.98
C THR A 6 37.71 63.31 45.86
N GLU A 7 38.43 62.29 45.40
CA GLU A 7 38.59 61.93 43.97
C GLU A 7 39.59 60.77 43.81
N GLY A 8 39.37 59.91 42.81
CA GLY A 8 40.37 58.91 42.39
C GLY A 8 39.85 57.49 42.24
N LEU A 9 38.90 57.27 41.32
CA LEU A 9 38.66 55.96 40.71
C LEU A 9 39.95 55.39 40.14
N GLU A 10 40.37 54.19 40.56
CA GLU A 10 40.93 53.19 39.65
C GLU A 10 40.44 51.79 40.03
N SER A 11 39.65 51.24 39.11
CA SER A 11 39.00 49.94 39.16
C SER A 11 40.04 48.83 39.04
N ASN A 12 40.35 48.16 40.15
CA ASN A 12 41.23 47.00 40.12
C ASN A 12 40.43 45.77 39.68
N ALA A 13 40.53 45.48 38.37
CA ALA A 13 40.01 44.29 37.74
C ALA A 13 40.75 43.05 38.26
N GLY A 14 40.00 42.09 38.77
CA GLY A 14 40.54 40.77 39.09
C GLY A 14 39.64 40.03 40.04
N HIS A 15 38.90 39.06 39.50
CA HIS A 15 38.56 37.76 40.10
C HIS A 15 37.16 37.28 39.69
N ARG A 16 36.93 37.09 38.38
CA ARG A 16 35.72 36.39 37.87
C ARG A 16 35.99 35.51 36.64
N ASP A 17 37.14 34.85 36.57
CA ASP A 17 37.44 33.90 35.49
C ASP A 17 37.59 32.46 35.99
N SER A 18 36.70 32.01 36.87
CA SER A 18 36.67 30.62 37.37
C SER A 18 35.46 29.80 36.90
N MET A 19 34.73 30.27 35.89
CA MET A 19 33.59 29.55 35.29
C MET A 19 33.64 29.53 33.75
N ALA A 20 34.84 29.30 33.21
CA ALA A 20 35.02 29.05 31.78
C ALA A 20 35.91 27.82 31.57
N LEU A 21 35.64 26.73 32.30
CA LEU A 21 36.09 25.40 31.86
C LEU A 21 35.25 25.01 30.65
N LEU A 22 35.68 25.53 29.50
CA LEU A 22 35.74 24.90 28.18
C LEU A 22 35.01 23.55 28.08
N CYS A 23 33.68 23.61 28.06
CA CYS A 23 32.92 22.64 27.29
C CYS A 23 32.75 23.22 25.89
N GLU A 24 33.87 23.47 25.19
CA GLU A 24 33.83 23.42 23.74
C GLU A 24 33.46 21.98 23.41
N ALA A 25 32.16 21.73 23.25
CA ALA A 25 31.69 20.59 22.50
C ALA A 25 32.33 20.75 21.12
N SER A 26 33.49 20.12 20.94
CA SER A 26 34.27 20.15 19.72
C SER A 26 33.26 19.82 18.63
N LYS A 27 32.94 20.81 17.78
CA LYS A 27 32.00 20.63 16.67
C LYS A 27 32.69 19.65 15.73
N VAL A 28 32.56 18.35 16.01
CA VAL A 28 33.03 17.29 15.15
C VAL A 28 32.28 17.50 13.85
N LYS A 29 32.97 18.08 12.85
CA LYS A 29 32.44 18.17 11.51
C LYS A 29 32.17 16.73 11.07
N ILE A 30 30.90 16.36 10.97
CA ILE A 30 30.51 15.14 10.30
C ILE A 30 31.01 15.31 8.86
N PRO A 31 32.00 14.53 8.40
CA PRO A 31 32.72 14.82 7.15
C PRO A 31 31.78 14.78 5.94
N PHE A 32 30.79 13.89 5.95
CA PHE A 32 29.56 13.95 5.17
C PHE A 32 28.51 13.03 5.81
N ASN A 33 27.22 13.26 5.56
CA ASN A 33 26.17 12.35 6.02
C ASN A 33 26.26 11.06 5.19
N PRO A 34 26.40 9.86 5.79
CA PRO A 34 26.52 8.62 5.03
C PRO A 34 25.38 8.49 4.03
N SER A 35 25.68 7.92 2.87
CA SER A 35 24.67 7.67 1.86
C SER A 35 23.59 6.72 2.39
N ALA A 36 22.37 6.85 1.88
CA ALA A 36 21.27 5.96 2.28
C ALA A 36 21.65 4.47 2.09
N GLY A 37 22.44 4.14 1.06
CA GLY A 37 22.93 2.79 0.81
C GLY A 37 23.98 2.30 1.82
N GLU A 38 24.82 3.19 2.36
CA GLU A 38 25.77 2.84 3.44
C GLU A 38 25.05 2.60 4.76
N VAL A 39 24.09 3.46 5.11
CA VAL A 39 23.23 3.27 6.29
C VAL A 39 22.46 1.96 6.16
N HIS A 40 21.85 1.70 5.00
CA HIS A 40 21.08 0.49 4.75
C HIS A 40 21.94 -0.79 4.85
N ARG A 41 23.20 -0.77 4.38
CA ARG A 41 24.12 -1.91 4.55
C ARG A 41 24.54 -2.10 5.99
N ARG A 42 24.89 -1.02 6.69
CA ARG A 42 25.35 -1.07 8.09
C ARG A 42 24.27 -1.59 9.03
N GLU A 43 23.01 -1.22 8.78
CA GLU A 43 21.90 -1.53 9.68
C GLU A 43 21.10 -2.77 9.29
N ARG A 44 21.50 -3.52 8.24
CA ARG A 44 20.72 -4.65 7.69
C ARG A 44 20.29 -5.71 8.72
N GLY A 45 21.03 -5.88 9.82
CA GLY A 45 20.72 -6.83 10.90
C GLY A 45 20.25 -6.17 12.20
N ALA A 46 20.00 -4.86 12.21
CA ALA A 46 19.58 -4.18 13.42
C ALA A 46 18.15 -4.59 13.81
N PRO A 47 17.83 -4.79 15.10
CA PRO A 47 16.51 -5.26 15.52
C PRO A 47 15.36 -4.40 15.00
N TRP A 48 15.51 -3.07 15.03
CA TRP A 48 14.50 -2.13 14.53
C TRP A 48 14.28 -2.22 13.01
N ARG A 49 15.30 -2.63 12.25
CA ARG A 49 15.17 -2.85 10.80
C ARG A 49 14.39 -4.11 10.52
N ILE A 50 14.72 -5.19 11.21
CA ILE A 50 14.02 -6.47 11.07
C ILE A 50 12.54 -6.30 11.42
N GLU A 51 12.24 -5.65 12.55
CA GLU A 51 10.87 -5.37 12.97
C GLU A 51 10.13 -4.48 11.95
N ALA A 52 10.78 -3.41 11.47
CA ALA A 52 10.18 -2.54 10.45
C ALA A 52 9.95 -3.28 9.12
N GLU A 53 10.88 -4.13 8.69
CA GLU A 53 10.75 -4.93 7.47
C GLU A 53 9.61 -5.96 7.59
N GLU A 54 9.45 -6.58 8.75
CA GLU A 54 8.33 -7.50 9.04
C GLU A 54 6.97 -6.77 9.04
N GLN A 55 6.90 -5.59 9.67
CA GLN A 55 5.71 -4.74 9.64
C GLN A 55 5.36 -4.32 8.21
N VAL A 56 6.35 -3.86 7.43
CA VAL A 56 6.16 -3.48 6.03
C VAL A 56 5.72 -4.68 5.19
N ALA A 57 6.31 -5.87 5.39
CA ALA A 57 5.92 -7.09 4.69
C ALA A 57 4.45 -7.46 4.99
N THR A 58 4.03 -7.35 6.25
CA THR A 58 2.66 -7.59 6.69
C THR A 58 1.68 -6.61 6.04
N LEU A 59 1.99 -5.31 6.08
CA LEU A 59 1.17 -4.26 5.46
C LEU A 59 1.08 -4.44 3.94
N ASN A 60 2.18 -4.82 3.30
CA ASN A 60 2.20 -5.08 1.85
C ASN A 60 1.36 -6.31 1.48
N ALA A 61 1.36 -7.36 2.30
CA ALA A 61 0.51 -8.52 2.09
C ALA A 61 -0.98 -8.12 2.15
N GLN A 62 -1.37 -7.38 3.19
CA GLN A 62 -2.74 -6.87 3.32
C GLN A 62 -3.13 -5.94 2.16
N ALA A 63 -2.26 -4.99 1.81
CA ALA A 63 -2.50 -4.06 0.72
C ALA A 63 -2.68 -4.79 -0.63
N LYS A 64 -1.96 -5.89 -0.85
CA LYS A 64 -2.09 -6.72 -2.05
C LYS A 64 -3.46 -7.42 -2.11
N GLU A 65 -3.94 -7.92 -0.98
CA GLU A 65 -5.28 -8.52 -0.88
C GLU A 65 -6.38 -7.48 -1.17
N ASP A 66 -6.31 -6.33 -0.50
CA ASP A 66 -7.25 -5.21 -0.70
C ASP A 66 -7.25 -4.72 -2.15
N GLN A 67 -6.07 -4.61 -2.77
CA GLN A 67 -5.95 -4.22 -4.17
C GLN A 67 -6.60 -5.27 -5.09
N GLY A 68 -6.41 -6.55 -4.80
CA GLY A 68 -7.06 -7.65 -5.52
C GLY A 68 -8.58 -7.57 -5.42
N GLU A 69 -9.11 -7.32 -4.23
CA GLU A 69 -10.55 -7.15 -4.01
C GLU A 69 -11.11 -5.93 -4.76
N LYS A 70 -10.46 -4.78 -4.66
CA LYS A 70 -10.86 -3.56 -5.38
C LYS A 70 -10.84 -3.77 -6.90
N ARG A 71 -9.80 -4.42 -7.42
CA ARG A 71 -9.69 -4.76 -8.85
C ARG A 71 -10.86 -5.65 -9.30
N ARG A 72 -11.16 -6.68 -8.52
CA ARG A 72 -12.27 -7.60 -8.79
C ARG A 72 -13.62 -6.88 -8.84
N TRP A 73 -13.94 -6.08 -7.82
CA TRP A 73 -15.20 -5.33 -7.79
C TRP A 73 -15.28 -4.27 -8.88
N GLY A 74 -14.18 -3.57 -9.17
CA GLY A 74 -14.08 -2.61 -10.25
C GLY A 74 -14.37 -3.24 -11.61
N LEU A 75 -13.74 -4.37 -11.92
CA LEU A 75 -13.99 -5.11 -13.15
C LEU A 75 -15.44 -5.61 -13.24
N ALA A 76 -15.98 -6.18 -12.16
CA ALA A 76 -17.36 -6.66 -12.13
C ALA A 76 -18.36 -5.54 -12.42
N LYS A 77 -18.17 -4.36 -11.81
CA LYS A 77 -19.01 -3.19 -12.05
C LYS A 77 -18.88 -2.69 -13.49
N GLN A 78 -17.65 -2.54 -13.99
CA GLN A 78 -17.39 -2.09 -15.36
C GLN A 78 -18.06 -3.00 -16.39
N VAL A 79 -17.95 -4.33 -16.19
CA VAL A 79 -18.60 -5.32 -17.05
C VAL A 79 -20.13 -5.24 -16.93
N GLN A 80 -20.69 -5.13 -15.72
CA GLN A 80 -22.13 -5.02 -15.52
C GLN A 80 -22.72 -3.80 -16.23
N ASP A 81 -22.07 -2.64 -16.10
CA ASP A 81 -22.47 -1.41 -16.76
C ASP A 81 -22.40 -1.60 -18.29
N GLY A 82 -21.30 -2.17 -18.79
CA GLY A 82 -21.13 -2.48 -20.21
C GLY A 82 -22.20 -3.42 -20.77
N LEU A 83 -22.51 -4.49 -20.06
CA LEU A 83 -23.54 -5.48 -20.44
C LEU A 83 -24.94 -4.88 -20.47
N MET A 84 -25.28 -4.08 -19.46
CA MET A 84 -26.57 -3.40 -19.39
C MET A 84 -26.73 -2.43 -20.56
N HIS A 85 -25.74 -1.56 -20.80
CA HIS A 85 -25.87 -0.49 -21.79
C HIS A 85 -25.78 -0.96 -23.24
N ASN A 86 -24.96 -1.99 -23.54
CA ASN A 86 -24.71 -2.41 -24.92
C ASN A 86 -25.55 -3.61 -25.36
N PHE A 87 -25.94 -4.49 -24.43
CA PHE A 87 -26.62 -5.75 -24.73
C PHE A 87 -27.94 -5.92 -23.98
N ASN A 88 -28.34 -4.94 -23.16
CA ASN A 88 -29.52 -5.02 -22.29
C ASN A 88 -29.52 -6.26 -21.38
N VAL A 89 -28.33 -6.73 -20.99
CA VAL A 89 -28.15 -7.89 -20.11
C VAL A 89 -27.97 -7.41 -18.67
N ASN A 90 -28.99 -7.64 -17.85
CA ASN A 90 -28.95 -7.32 -16.41
C ASN A 90 -28.34 -8.47 -15.60
N TYR A 91 -27.03 -8.48 -15.38
CA TYR A 91 -26.35 -9.48 -14.56
C TYR A 91 -25.85 -8.85 -13.25
N GLY A 92 -25.99 -9.53 -12.11
CA GLY A 92 -25.63 -8.96 -10.82
C GLY A 92 -24.13 -8.72 -10.65
N VAL A 93 -23.73 -7.55 -10.14
CA VAL A 93 -22.31 -7.23 -9.88
C VAL A 93 -21.67 -8.24 -8.92
N ALA A 94 -22.41 -8.71 -7.91
CA ALA A 94 -21.92 -9.71 -6.97
C ALA A 94 -21.66 -11.08 -7.63
N GLU A 95 -22.52 -11.49 -8.56
CA GLU A 95 -22.36 -12.74 -9.33
C GLU A 95 -21.14 -12.63 -10.26
N LEU A 96 -21.00 -11.52 -11.00
CA LEU A 96 -19.82 -11.25 -11.84
C LEU A 96 -18.53 -11.22 -11.02
N SER A 97 -18.57 -10.58 -9.85
CA SER A 97 -17.45 -10.49 -8.92
C SER A 97 -17.03 -11.88 -8.43
N THR A 98 -17.98 -12.79 -8.23
CA THR A 98 -17.70 -14.18 -7.86
C THR A 98 -17.04 -14.94 -9.00
N LEU A 99 -17.57 -14.86 -10.22
CA LEU A 99 -16.98 -15.49 -11.42
C LEU A 99 -15.55 -15.00 -11.68
N ILE A 100 -15.33 -13.68 -11.55
CA ILE A 100 -14.01 -13.07 -11.68
C ILE A 100 -13.07 -13.57 -10.57
N LYS A 101 -13.55 -13.71 -9.33
CA LYS A 101 -12.75 -14.26 -8.22
C LYS A 101 -12.27 -15.67 -8.53
N GLU A 102 -13.18 -16.55 -8.96
CA GLU A 102 -12.86 -17.94 -9.29
C GLU A 102 -11.82 -18.02 -10.42
N GLY A 103 -11.99 -17.22 -11.47
CA GLY A 103 -11.00 -17.11 -12.55
C GLY A 103 -9.64 -16.59 -12.06
N MET A 104 -9.62 -15.62 -11.14
CA MET A 104 -8.37 -15.06 -10.58
C MET A 104 -7.64 -16.10 -9.71
N THR A 105 -8.38 -16.86 -8.91
CA THR A 105 -7.85 -17.96 -8.10
C THR A 105 -7.24 -19.03 -9.01
N LEU A 106 -7.98 -19.51 -10.02
CA LEU A 106 -7.47 -20.52 -10.96
C LEU A 106 -6.25 -20.07 -11.76
N LYS A 107 -6.15 -18.78 -12.08
CA LYS A 107 -4.99 -18.20 -12.76
C LYS A 107 -3.75 -18.10 -11.87
N SER A 108 -3.95 -17.88 -10.57
CA SER A 108 -2.86 -17.65 -9.61
C SER A 108 -2.38 -18.94 -8.95
N ASP A 109 -3.30 -19.87 -8.71
CA ASP A 109 -3.07 -21.17 -8.07
C ASP A 109 -3.82 -22.25 -8.87
N PRO A 110 -3.29 -22.64 -10.05
CA PRO A 110 -3.92 -23.65 -10.88
C PRO A 110 -3.80 -25.03 -10.20
N PRO A 111 -4.87 -25.85 -10.22
CA PRO A 111 -4.81 -27.21 -9.70
C PRO A 111 -3.81 -28.06 -10.51
N ALA A 112 -3.17 -29.03 -9.86
CA ALA A 112 -2.23 -29.95 -10.51
C ALA A 112 -2.89 -30.92 -11.51
N ARG A 113 -4.23 -30.98 -11.53
CA ARG A 113 -5.01 -31.77 -12.48
C ARG A 113 -5.39 -30.94 -13.70
N GLU A 114 -5.84 -31.61 -14.75
CA GLU A 114 -6.48 -30.93 -15.88
C GLU A 114 -7.70 -30.13 -15.43
N LEU A 115 -7.85 -28.95 -16.06
CA LEU A 115 -8.98 -28.06 -15.81
C LEU A 115 -10.25 -28.63 -16.44
N SER A 116 -11.33 -28.61 -15.66
CA SER A 116 -12.66 -28.93 -16.16
C SER A 116 -13.14 -27.85 -17.15
N PRO A 117 -14.09 -28.16 -18.05
CA PRO A 117 -14.66 -27.17 -18.97
C PRO A 117 -15.25 -25.94 -18.27
N HIS A 118 -15.76 -26.10 -17.05
CA HIS A 118 -16.28 -25.01 -16.24
C HIS A 118 -15.16 -24.06 -15.76
N GLU A 119 -14.05 -24.61 -15.26
CA GLU A 119 -12.88 -23.85 -14.82
C GLU A 119 -12.20 -23.12 -15.98
N VAL A 120 -12.11 -23.78 -17.15
CA VAL A 120 -11.67 -23.13 -18.38
C VAL A 120 -12.58 -21.96 -18.73
N GLY A 121 -13.90 -22.12 -18.57
CA GLY A 121 -14.86 -21.04 -18.74
C GLY A 121 -14.61 -19.86 -17.80
N GLN A 122 -14.29 -20.09 -16.53
CA GLN A 122 -14.00 -19.04 -15.55
C GLN A 122 -12.73 -18.25 -15.92
N ILE A 123 -11.68 -18.95 -16.39
CA ILE A 123 -10.45 -18.30 -16.87
C ILE A 123 -10.72 -17.49 -18.15
N GLN A 124 -11.49 -18.04 -19.10
CA GLN A 124 -11.89 -17.32 -20.31
C GLN A 124 -12.74 -16.09 -19.98
N PHE A 125 -13.65 -16.21 -19.01
CA PHE A 125 -14.48 -15.11 -18.53
C PHE A 125 -13.61 -14.00 -17.93
N LEU A 126 -12.66 -14.35 -17.05
CA LEU A 126 -11.71 -13.39 -16.51
C LEU A 126 -10.92 -12.70 -17.62
N ALA A 127 -10.38 -13.45 -18.58
CA ALA A 127 -9.60 -12.88 -19.68
C ALA A 127 -10.43 -11.91 -20.55
N ALA A 128 -11.70 -12.22 -20.79
CA ALA A 128 -12.62 -11.34 -21.51
C ALA A 128 -12.95 -10.08 -20.69
N ALA A 129 -13.17 -10.21 -19.38
CA ALA A 129 -13.38 -9.08 -18.46
C ALA A 129 -12.16 -8.15 -18.39
N GLU A 130 -10.95 -8.71 -18.29
CA GLU A 130 -9.68 -7.94 -18.28
C GLU A 130 -9.46 -7.16 -19.58
N LYS A 131 -9.93 -7.70 -20.72
CA LYS A 131 -9.85 -7.06 -22.05
C LYS A 131 -11.07 -6.17 -22.37
N TYR A 132 -12.07 -6.15 -21.51
CA TYR A 132 -13.35 -5.51 -21.75
C TYR A 132 -14.05 -5.99 -23.05
N ASP A 133 -13.90 -7.28 -23.39
CA ASP A 133 -14.57 -7.89 -24.54
C ASP A 133 -16.00 -8.31 -24.17
N LEU A 134 -16.91 -7.35 -24.22
CA LEU A 134 -18.31 -7.57 -23.83
C LEU A 134 -19.03 -8.61 -24.70
N LYS A 135 -18.66 -8.75 -25.98
CA LYS A 135 -19.29 -9.74 -26.88
C LYS A 135 -18.94 -11.16 -26.42
N GLN A 136 -17.66 -11.39 -26.12
CA GLN A 136 -17.21 -12.69 -25.62
C GLN A 136 -17.81 -12.98 -24.24
N ILE A 137 -17.93 -11.98 -23.38
CA ILE A 137 -18.58 -12.13 -22.07
C ILE A 137 -20.02 -12.61 -22.24
N VAL A 138 -20.81 -11.99 -23.12
CA VAL A 138 -22.21 -12.40 -23.36
C VAL A 138 -22.30 -13.88 -23.78
N LEU A 139 -21.44 -14.35 -24.69
CA LEU A 139 -21.41 -15.75 -25.11
C LEU A 139 -21.03 -16.71 -23.97
N LEU A 140 -20.21 -16.26 -23.02
CA LEU A 140 -19.80 -17.07 -21.88
C LEU A 140 -20.85 -17.09 -20.77
N LEU A 141 -21.72 -16.07 -20.66
CA LEU A 141 -22.75 -16.02 -19.62
C LEU A 141 -23.75 -17.17 -19.71
N ASP A 142 -23.99 -17.74 -20.90
CA ASP A 142 -24.84 -18.92 -21.06
C ASP A 142 -24.31 -20.15 -20.30
N LYS A 143 -23.00 -20.19 -20.04
CA LYS A 143 -22.35 -21.24 -19.25
C LYS A 143 -22.43 -21.00 -17.74
N PHE A 144 -22.78 -19.78 -17.34
CA PHE A 144 -22.87 -19.32 -15.95
C PHE A 144 -24.26 -18.75 -15.66
N PRO A 145 -25.29 -19.62 -15.59
CA PRO A 145 -26.66 -19.18 -15.36
C PRO A 145 -26.75 -18.43 -14.03
N LYS A 146 -27.48 -17.31 -14.03
CA LYS A 146 -27.74 -16.53 -12.82
C LYS A 146 -28.27 -17.44 -11.72
N GLY A 147 -27.77 -17.28 -10.51
CA GLY A 147 -28.34 -17.95 -9.35
C GLY A 147 -29.83 -17.58 -9.28
N ARG A 148 -30.73 -18.55 -9.19
CA ARG A 148 -32.17 -18.29 -9.09
C ARG A 148 -32.46 -17.50 -7.81
N VAL A 149 -32.45 -16.18 -7.88
CA VAL A 149 -33.01 -15.31 -6.84
C VAL A 149 -34.47 -15.07 -7.20
N GLY A 150 -35.36 -15.81 -6.53
CA GLY A 150 -36.76 -15.43 -6.32
C GLY A 150 -37.65 -15.37 -7.56
N GLY A 151 -38.52 -16.37 -7.71
CA GLY A 151 -39.51 -16.42 -8.77
C GLY A 151 -40.42 -15.20 -8.86
N LYS A 152 -40.96 -15.03 -10.08
CA LYS A 152 -42.18 -14.30 -10.44
C LYS A 152 -43.00 -13.84 -9.24
N ARG A 153 -43.01 -12.54 -8.96
CA ARG A 153 -44.23 -11.92 -8.43
C ARG A 153 -45.15 -11.70 -9.62
N LYS A 154 -46.20 -12.51 -9.68
CA LYS A 154 -47.43 -12.24 -10.44
C LYS A 154 -48.05 -10.93 -9.95
#